data_AF-A0A507CTL1-F1
#
_entry.id   AF-A0A507CTL1-F1
#
_cell.length_a   1.000
_cell.length_b   1.000
_cell.length_c   1.000
_cell.angle_alpha   90.00
_cell.angle_beta   90.00
_cell.angle_gamma   90.00
#
_symmetry.space_group_name_H-M   'P 1'
#
loop_
_entity.id
_entity.type
_entity.pdbx_description
1 polymer ?
#
loop_
_entity_poly.entity_id
_entity_poly.type
_entity_poly.pdbx_seq_one_letter_code
_entity_poly.pdbx_strand_id
1 'polypeptide(L)'
;MKAFVIAYDELHCHYGGKSYMKRSWDAAKAKQGEMDRALEGLVRMVGETMGNKLPDKKKVIVAIGLGEFETTNSRHIGFTRYLIRKLKPLGYTIVGVDEYYTSQKCPCCGGYVERQAMRRLYCRQDHLWFHRDVLAAENMVNILLSFLDTGQRPEYLLPPRRPMVKKSRGTR
;
A
#
# COMPACT_ATOMS: atom_id res chain seq x y z
N MET A 1 21.41 -41.01 5.84
CA MET A 1 21.96 -40.46 4.57
C MET A 1 21.17 -40.85 3.33
N LYS A 2 20.88 -42.14 3.05
CA LYS A 2 20.16 -42.56 1.83
C LYS A 2 18.79 -41.89 1.62
N ALA A 3 17.97 -41.76 2.67
CA ALA A 3 16.66 -41.11 2.57
C ALA A 3 16.72 -39.62 2.20
N PHE A 4 17.79 -38.92 2.58
CA PHE A 4 17.97 -37.50 2.29
C PHE A 4 18.34 -37.26 0.82
N VAL A 5 19.13 -38.16 0.23
CA VAL A 5 19.51 -38.11 -1.19
C VAL A 5 18.32 -38.41 -2.09
N ILE A 6 17.49 -39.41 -1.74
CA ILE A 6 16.27 -39.75 -2.49
C ILE A 6 15.28 -38.58 -2.48
N ALA A 7 15.05 -37.98 -1.31
CA ALA A 7 14.19 -36.80 -1.21
C ALA A 7 14.74 -35.61 -2.02
N TYR A 8 16.06 -35.41 -2.03
CA TYR A 8 16.68 -34.36 -2.85
C TYR A 8 16.49 -34.60 -4.34
N ASP A 9 16.73 -35.80 -4.84
CA ASP A 9 16.59 -36.14 -6.27
C ASP A 9 15.14 -36.02 -6.74
N GLU A 10 14.17 -36.47 -5.94
CA GLU A 10 12.74 -36.32 -6.24
C GLU A 10 12.31 -34.85 -6.26
N LEU A 11 12.74 -34.05 -5.28
CA LEU A 11 12.48 -32.61 -5.25
C LEU A 11 13.16 -31.91 -6.43
N HIS A 12 14.39 -32.28 -6.78
CA HIS A 12 15.12 -31.70 -7.90
C HIS A 12 14.44 -32.02 -9.24
N CYS A 13 13.96 -33.26 -9.43
CA CYS A 13 13.16 -33.64 -10.60
C CYS A 13 11.82 -32.90 -10.66
N HIS A 14 11.16 -32.73 -9.50
CA HIS A 14 9.89 -32.02 -9.42
C HIS A 14 10.06 -30.52 -9.74
N TYR A 15 10.94 -29.82 -9.02
CA TYR A 15 11.15 -28.37 -9.16
C TYR A 15 11.93 -27.98 -10.43
N GLY A 16 12.81 -28.85 -10.93
CA GLY A 16 13.51 -28.67 -12.21
C GLY A 16 12.69 -29.11 -13.43
N GLY A 17 11.56 -29.79 -13.20
CA GLY A 17 10.70 -30.30 -14.26
C GLY A 17 10.01 -29.19 -15.06
N LYS A 18 9.87 -29.40 -16.38
CA LYS A 18 9.18 -28.45 -17.29
C LYS A 18 7.76 -28.07 -16.81
N SER A 19 7.05 -29.01 -16.18
CA SER A 19 5.70 -28.80 -15.63
C SER A 19 5.72 -27.79 -14.47
N TYR A 20 6.63 -27.94 -13.51
CA TYR A 20 6.77 -27.00 -12.40
C TYR A 20 7.21 -25.62 -12.90
N MET A 21 8.20 -25.57 -13.80
CA MET A 21 8.67 -24.32 -14.41
C MET A 21 7.55 -23.57 -15.11
N LYS A 22 6.68 -24.28 -15.86
CA LYS A 22 5.50 -23.69 -16.50
C LYS A 22 4.53 -23.12 -15.47
N ARG A 23 4.17 -23.88 -14.43
CA ARG A 23 3.26 -23.42 -13.37
C ARG A 23 3.82 -22.21 -12.62
N SER A 24 5.11 -22.22 -12.33
CA SER A 24 5.82 -21.10 -11.69
C SER A 24 5.77 -19.84 -12.57
N TRP A 25 6.00 -19.99 -13.87
CA TRP A 25 5.89 -18.91 -14.85
C TRP A 25 4.45 -18.38 -14.97
N ASP A 26 3.45 -19.26 -15.07
CA ASP A 26 2.02 -18.89 -15.13
C ASP A 26 1.60 -18.12 -13.86
N ALA A 27 2.03 -18.59 -12.68
CA ALA A 27 1.77 -17.92 -11.41
C ALA A 27 2.43 -16.52 -11.35
N ALA A 28 3.68 -16.41 -11.83
CA ALA A 28 4.36 -15.11 -11.91
C ALA A 28 3.65 -14.15 -12.87
N LYS A 29 3.17 -14.64 -14.02
CA LYS A 29 2.38 -13.85 -14.98
C LYS A 29 1.04 -13.42 -14.42
N ALA A 30 0.32 -14.30 -13.73
CA ALA A 30 -0.93 -13.96 -13.06
C ALA A 30 -0.72 -12.86 -12.01
N LYS A 31 0.28 -13.01 -11.14
CA LYS A 31 0.65 -12.00 -10.13
C LYS A 31 1.00 -10.66 -10.78
N GLN A 32 1.73 -10.68 -11.89
CA GLN A 32 2.05 -9.47 -12.63
C GLN A 32 0.78 -8.82 -13.20
N GLY A 33 -0.14 -9.60 -13.78
CA GLY A 33 -1.41 -9.09 -14.31
C GLY A 33 -2.32 -8.49 -13.25
N GLU A 34 -2.32 -8.99 -12.01
CA GLU A 34 -3.03 -8.37 -10.89
C GLU A 34 -2.46 -6.99 -10.56
N MET A 35 -1.13 -6.86 -10.49
CA MET A 35 -0.48 -5.57 -10.22
C MET A 35 -0.70 -4.58 -11.36
N ASP A 36 -0.62 -5.03 -12.61
CA ASP A 36 -0.86 -4.18 -13.78
C ASP A 36 -2.31 -3.67 -13.79
N ARG A 37 -3.31 -4.50 -13.46
CA ARG A 37 -4.71 -4.05 -13.31
C ARG A 37 -4.88 -2.97 -12.25
N ALA A 38 -4.21 -3.10 -11.11
CA ALA A 38 -4.26 -2.08 -10.05
C ALA A 38 -3.65 -0.75 -10.52
N LEU A 39 -2.52 -0.80 -11.23
CA LEU A 39 -1.90 0.40 -11.80
C LEU A 39 -2.76 1.05 -12.89
N GLU A 40 -3.35 0.24 -13.77
CA GLU A 40 -4.27 0.73 -14.80
C GLU A 40 -5.47 1.46 -14.18
N GLY A 41 -6.03 0.94 -13.08
CA GLY A 41 -7.07 1.62 -12.33
C GLY A 41 -6.64 3.01 -11.84
N LEU A 42 -5.47 3.10 -11.20
CA LEU A 42 -4.92 4.37 -10.71
C LEU A 42 -4.66 5.38 -11.83
N VAL A 43 -4.08 4.92 -12.94
CA VAL A 43 -3.76 5.76 -14.10
C VAL A 43 -5.04 6.25 -14.79
N ARG A 44 -6.07 5.40 -14.87
CA ARG A 44 -7.39 5.79 -15.39
C ARG A 44 -8.10 6.81 -14.52
N MET A 45 -7.93 6.78 -13.19
CA MET A 45 -8.54 7.77 -12.28
C MET A 45 -8.08 9.20 -12.59
N VAL A 46 -6.88 9.37 -13.14
CA VAL A 46 -6.37 10.68 -13.57
C VAL A 46 -6.58 10.94 -15.05
N GLY A 47 -7.38 10.13 -15.76
CA GLY A 47 -7.67 10.29 -17.18
C GLY A 47 -6.51 9.95 -18.11
N GLU A 48 -5.58 9.11 -17.66
CA GLU A 48 -4.39 8.71 -18.43
C GLU A 48 -4.46 7.24 -18.83
N THR A 49 -3.55 6.81 -19.69
CA THR A 49 -3.40 5.41 -20.12
C THR A 49 -2.03 4.87 -19.71
N MET A 50 -2.02 3.62 -19.22
CA MET A 50 -0.80 2.98 -18.74
C MET A 50 0.25 2.86 -19.86
N GLY A 51 1.51 3.16 -19.55
CA GLY A 51 2.63 3.09 -20.48
C GLY A 51 2.99 4.41 -21.17
N ASN A 52 2.10 5.41 -21.14
CA ASN A 52 2.40 6.75 -21.65
C ASN A 52 3.03 7.62 -20.57
N LYS A 53 3.98 8.46 -20.97
CA LYS A 53 4.48 9.53 -20.09
C LYS A 53 3.37 10.54 -19.85
N LEU A 54 3.33 11.10 -18.64
CA LEU A 54 2.45 12.21 -18.33
C LEU A 54 2.77 13.40 -19.25
N PRO A 55 1.75 14.14 -19.72
CA PRO A 55 1.96 15.39 -20.43
C PRO A 55 2.76 16.38 -19.56
N ASP A 56 3.69 17.15 -20.15
CA ASP A 56 4.60 18.03 -19.39
C ASP A 56 3.89 19.04 -18.46
N LYS A 57 2.68 19.47 -18.82
CA LYS A 57 1.87 20.41 -18.02
C LYS A 57 1.11 19.74 -16.88
N LYS A 58 0.99 18.41 -16.87
CA LYS A 58 0.18 17.66 -15.93
C LYS A 58 1.05 17.10 -14.79
N LYS A 59 0.72 17.51 -13.57
CA LYS A 59 1.38 17.01 -12.36
C LYS A 59 0.45 16.06 -11.64
N VAL A 60 0.89 14.82 -11.42
CA VAL A 60 0.14 13.81 -10.67
C VAL A 60 0.99 13.33 -9.50
N ILE A 61 0.40 13.38 -8.30
CA ILE A 61 0.99 12.84 -7.08
C ILE A 61 0.15 11.63 -6.65
N VAL A 62 0.82 10.50 -6.43
CA VAL A 62 0.23 9.28 -5.89
C VAL A 62 0.72 9.11 -4.47
N ALA A 63 -0.19 9.28 -3.51
CA ALA A 63 0.06 8.93 -2.11
C ALA A 63 -0.12 7.42 -1.93
N ILE A 64 0.86 6.78 -1.30
CA ILE A 64 0.78 5.38 -0.88
C ILE A 64 1.13 5.31 0.60
N GLY A 65 0.42 4.44 1.32
CA GLY A 65 0.79 4.09 2.69
C GLY A 65 2.24 3.59 2.77
N LEU A 66 2.89 3.70 3.93
CA LEU A 66 4.21 3.10 4.15
C LEU A 66 4.10 1.61 4.49
N GLY A 67 2.95 1.18 5.01
CA GLY A 67 2.68 -0.21 5.33
C GLY A 67 3.52 -0.73 6.49
N GLU A 68 3.93 0.15 7.40
CA GLU A 68 4.65 -0.19 8.64
C GLU A 68 3.71 -0.85 9.66
N PHE A 69 3.14 -1.99 9.27
CA PHE A 69 2.30 -2.81 10.12
C PHE A 69 3.06 -4.09 10.49
N GLU A 70 2.99 -4.52 11.75
CA GLU A 70 3.47 -5.83 12.18
C GLU A 70 2.61 -6.93 11.55
N THR A 71 2.94 -7.31 10.32
CA THR A 71 2.21 -8.34 9.57
C THR A 71 3.20 -9.25 8.85
N THR A 72 3.06 -10.56 9.07
CA THR A 72 3.99 -11.57 8.55
C THR A 72 3.83 -11.87 7.06
N ASN A 73 2.73 -11.43 6.43
CA ASN A 73 2.38 -11.76 5.04
C ASN A 73 2.03 -10.54 4.16
N SER A 74 2.44 -9.34 4.56
CA SER A 74 2.13 -8.14 3.76
C SER A 74 2.87 -8.13 2.43
N ARG A 75 2.12 -8.05 1.34
CA ARG A 75 2.66 -7.83 -0.02
C ARG A 75 2.91 -6.35 -0.32
N HIS A 76 2.69 -5.47 0.64
CA HIS A 76 2.73 -4.01 0.49
C HIS A 76 4.06 -3.54 -0.10
N ILE A 77 5.20 -3.94 0.49
CA ILE A 77 6.54 -3.58 0.00
C ILE A 77 6.75 -3.99 -1.46
N GLY A 78 6.27 -5.19 -1.83
CA GLY A 78 6.36 -5.69 -3.20
C GLY A 78 5.57 -4.83 -4.18
N PHE A 79 4.34 -4.45 -3.80
CA PHE A 79 3.49 -3.58 -4.60
C PHE A 79 4.06 -2.15 -4.71
N THR A 80 4.53 -1.56 -3.61
CA THR A 80 5.16 -0.22 -3.61
C THR A 80 6.38 -0.18 -4.53
N ARG A 81 7.24 -1.21 -4.49
CA ARG A 81 8.37 -1.33 -5.43
C ARG A 81 7.91 -1.43 -6.87
N TYR A 82 6.85 -2.20 -7.13
CA TYR A 82 6.27 -2.36 -8.47
C TYR A 82 5.72 -1.03 -9.00
N LEU A 83 4.93 -0.33 -8.18
CA LEU A 83 4.37 1.00 -8.43
C LEU A 83 5.48 1.99 -8.80
N ILE A 84 6.52 2.10 -7.98
CA ILE A 84 7.66 3.00 -8.22
C ILE A 84 8.34 2.69 -9.54
N ARG A 85 8.65 1.41 -9.80
CA ARG A 85 9.32 0.99 -11.03
C ARG A 85 8.51 1.32 -12.28
N LYS A 86 7.18 1.29 -12.20
CA LYS A 86 6.28 1.44 -13.34
C LYS A 86 5.84 2.88 -13.59
N LEU A 87 5.48 3.63 -12.55
CA LEU A 87 4.92 4.97 -12.70
C LEU A 87 5.96 6.09 -12.64
N LYS A 88 7.05 5.93 -11.86
CA LYS A 88 8.07 6.99 -11.75
C LYS A 88 8.72 7.33 -13.09
N PRO A 89 9.08 6.37 -13.97
CA PRO A 89 9.61 6.70 -15.30
C PRO A 89 8.61 7.40 -16.23
N LEU A 90 7.31 7.30 -15.93
CA LEU A 90 6.23 7.94 -16.68
C LEU A 90 5.94 9.37 -16.16
N GLY A 91 6.67 9.87 -15.17
CA GLY A 91 6.53 11.24 -14.66
C GLY A 91 5.62 11.38 -13.42
N TYR A 92 5.08 10.28 -12.89
CA TYR A 92 4.27 10.33 -11.67
C TYR A 92 5.16 10.56 -10.45
N THR A 93 4.74 11.47 -9.57
CA THR A 93 5.37 11.66 -8.26
C THR A 93 4.73 10.71 -7.27
N ILE A 94 5.54 9.93 -6.53
CA ILE A 94 5.04 8.95 -5.56
C ILE A 94 5.51 9.39 -4.18
N VAL A 95 4.57 9.51 -3.24
CA VAL A 95 4.82 9.96 -1.87
C VAL A 95 4.35 8.87 -0.90
N GLY A 96 5.25 8.48 0.00
CA GLY A 96 4.92 7.60 1.12
C GLY A 96 4.24 8.39 2.24
N VAL A 97 3.15 7.88 2.80
CA VAL A 97 2.36 8.53 3.85
C VAL A 97 2.22 7.58 5.03
N ASP A 98 2.51 8.07 6.25
CA ASP A 98 2.19 7.36 7.48
C ASP A 98 0.66 7.23 7.62
N GLU A 99 0.15 6.00 7.62
CA GLU A 99 -1.28 5.70 7.64
C GLU A 99 -1.91 5.81 9.03
N TYR A 100 -1.19 6.28 10.05
CA TYR A 100 -1.72 6.38 11.40
C TYR A 100 -3.07 7.13 11.45
N TYR A 101 -4.06 6.52 12.12
CA TYR A 101 -5.46 6.99 12.22
C TYR A 101 -6.26 7.19 10.93
N THR A 102 -5.68 6.95 9.74
CA THR A 102 -6.35 7.18 8.45
C THR A 102 -7.66 6.40 8.31
N SER A 103 -7.76 5.19 8.86
CA SER A 103 -8.99 4.37 8.82
C SER A 103 -9.88 4.50 10.07
N GLN A 104 -9.57 5.43 10.97
CA GLN A 104 -10.25 5.59 12.27
C GLN A 104 -10.91 6.96 12.44
N LYS A 105 -10.57 7.94 11.59
CA LYS A 105 -11.05 9.32 11.68
C LYS A 105 -11.89 9.70 10.47
N CYS A 106 -12.95 10.48 10.67
CA CYS A 106 -13.74 11.03 9.59
C CYS A 106 -12.91 12.08 8.83
N PRO A 107 -12.84 12.02 7.49
CA PRO A 107 -12.11 13.00 6.70
C PRO A 107 -12.81 14.37 6.66
N CYS A 108 -14.10 14.44 7.02
CA CYS A 108 -14.89 15.66 7.02
C CYS A 108 -14.76 16.42 8.35
N CYS A 109 -15.15 15.81 9.47
CA CYS A 109 -15.13 16.46 10.79
C CYS A 109 -13.90 16.18 11.66
N GLY A 110 -13.04 15.22 11.30
CA GLY A 110 -11.89 14.78 12.11
C GLY A 110 -12.24 13.94 13.36
N GLY A 111 -13.52 13.66 13.60
CA GLY A 111 -14.01 12.80 14.68
C GLY A 111 -13.70 11.31 14.47
N TYR A 112 -13.85 10.49 15.51
CA TYR A 112 -13.71 9.03 15.36
C TYR A 112 -14.92 8.43 14.66
N VAL A 113 -14.69 7.45 13.78
CA VAL A 113 -15.75 6.67 13.14
C VAL A 113 -15.97 5.34 13.83
N GLU A 114 -17.23 4.93 13.93
CA GLU A 114 -17.63 3.66 14.53
C GLU A 114 -17.55 2.54 13.52
N ARG A 115 -16.93 1.42 13.91
CA ARG A 115 -16.90 0.22 13.07
C ARG A 115 -18.20 -0.56 13.23
N GLN A 116 -18.98 -0.59 12.17
CA GLN A 116 -20.24 -1.34 12.11
C GLN A 116 -20.03 -2.72 11.48
N ALA A 117 -19.11 -2.82 10.51
CA ALA A 117 -18.60 -4.07 9.96
C ALA A 117 -17.16 -3.91 9.47
N MET A 118 -16.51 -4.99 9.01
CA MET A 118 -15.10 -4.97 8.58
C MET A 118 -14.76 -3.84 7.59
N ARG A 119 -15.67 -3.56 6.63
CA ARG A 119 -15.51 -2.53 5.60
C ARG A 119 -16.49 -1.37 5.70
N ARG A 120 -17.35 -1.33 6.73
CA ARG A 120 -18.38 -0.29 6.89
C ARG A 120 -18.15 0.47 8.19
N LEU A 121 -17.93 1.77 8.03
CA LEU A 121 -17.72 2.71 9.12
C LEU A 121 -18.84 3.75 9.12
N TYR A 122 -19.19 4.26 10.29
CA TYR A 122 -20.20 5.29 10.45
C TYR A 122 -19.67 6.45 11.28
N CYS A 123 -19.81 7.68 10.77
CA CYS A 123 -19.50 8.90 11.52
C CYS A 123 -20.77 9.40 12.21
N ARG A 124 -20.77 9.49 13.54
CA ARG A 124 -21.93 10.02 14.28
C ARG A 124 -22.11 11.52 14.17
N GLN A 125 -21.03 12.27 13.98
CA GLN A 125 -21.08 13.73 13.90
C GLN A 125 -21.65 14.19 12.56
N ASP A 126 -21.19 13.60 11.46
CA ASP A 126 -21.63 13.96 10.10
C ASP A 126 -22.80 13.11 9.60
N HIS A 127 -23.18 12.06 10.33
CA HIS A 127 -24.21 11.09 9.91
C HIS A 127 -23.90 10.38 8.58
N LEU A 128 -22.61 10.18 8.28
CA LEU A 128 -22.13 9.60 7.02
C LEU A 128 -21.66 8.16 7.18
N TRP A 129 -21.95 7.35 6.15
CA TRP A 129 -21.43 6.00 6.00
C TRP A 129 -20.23 5.98 5.07
N PHE A 130 -19.19 5.25 5.46
CA PHE A 130 -17.96 5.13 4.70
C PHE A 130 -17.59 3.68 4.46
N HIS A 131 -17.04 3.42 3.26
CA HIS A 131 -16.21 2.25 3.04
C HIS A 131 -14.84 2.48 3.70
N ARG A 132 -14.38 1.54 4.54
CA ARG A 132 -13.14 1.68 5.34
C ARG A 132 -11.94 2.11 4.51
N ASP A 133 -11.73 1.46 3.36
CA ASP A 133 -10.54 1.73 2.54
C ASP A 133 -10.65 3.06 1.78
N VAL A 134 -11.88 3.51 1.46
CA VAL A 134 -12.11 4.81 0.80
C VAL A 134 -11.86 5.93 1.80
N LEU A 135 -12.39 5.82 3.02
CA LEU A 135 -12.12 6.77 4.11
C LEU A 135 -10.62 6.88 4.42
N ALA A 136 -9.91 5.75 4.41
CA ALA A 136 -8.46 5.76 4.60
C ALA A 136 -7.74 6.50 3.45
N ALA A 137 -8.16 6.26 2.21
CA ALA A 137 -7.61 6.95 1.04
C ALA A 137 -7.87 8.46 1.09
N GLU A 138 -9.08 8.89 1.44
CA GLU A 138 -9.41 10.31 1.60
C GLU A 138 -8.55 10.98 2.68
N ASN A 139 -8.35 10.32 3.84
CA ASN A 139 -7.46 10.85 4.86
C ASN A 139 -5.99 10.92 4.40
N MET A 140 -5.51 9.97 3.59
CA MET A 140 -4.17 10.06 2.98
C MET A 140 -4.05 11.27 2.04
N VAL A 141 -5.12 11.59 1.29
CA VAL A 141 -5.17 12.81 0.47
C VAL A 141 -5.16 14.05 1.35
N ASN A 142 -5.95 14.11 2.43
CA ASN A 142 -5.94 15.24 3.36
C ASN A 142 -4.57 15.47 4.00
N ILE A 143 -3.84 14.39 4.34
CA ILE A 143 -2.46 14.48 4.83
C ILE A 143 -1.57 15.12 3.77
N LEU A 144 -1.61 14.63 2.53
CA LEU A 144 -0.81 15.16 1.44
C LEU A 144 -1.12 16.64 1.18
N LEU A 145 -2.39 17.01 1.10
CA LEU A 145 -2.81 18.39 0.89
C LEU A 145 -2.31 19.31 2.00
N SER A 146 -2.45 18.89 3.27
CA SER A 146 -1.94 19.65 4.41
C SER A 146 -0.41 19.80 4.39
N PHE A 147 0.32 18.78 3.94
CA PHE A 147 1.77 18.90 3.76
C PHE A 147 2.15 19.87 2.64
N LEU A 148 1.40 19.90 1.55
CA LEU A 148 1.63 20.83 0.44
C LEU A 148 1.32 22.28 0.85
N ASP A 149 0.33 22.48 1.70
CA ASP A 149 -0.12 23.81 2.14
C ASP A 149 0.72 24.36 3.32
N THR A 150 0.84 23.57 4.40
CA THR A 150 1.43 24.02 5.68
C THR A 150 2.75 23.35 6.02
N GLY A 151 3.17 22.33 5.26
CA GLY A 151 4.32 21.49 5.61
C GLY A 151 4.06 20.55 6.81
N GLN A 152 2.83 20.49 7.31
CA GLN A 152 2.47 19.71 8.49
C GLN A 152 1.33 18.72 8.22
N ARG A 153 1.26 17.67 9.03
CA ARG A 153 0.15 16.71 9.04
C ARG A 153 -1.06 17.33 9.74
N PRO A 154 -2.30 17.08 9.29
CA PRO A 154 -3.50 17.56 9.97
C PRO A 154 -3.53 17.12 11.42
N GLU A 155 -3.89 18.05 12.32
CA GLU A 155 -3.89 17.82 13.76
C GLU A 155 -4.70 16.57 14.16
N TYR A 156 -5.88 16.40 13.56
CA TYR A 156 -6.77 15.27 13.85
C TYR A 156 -6.22 13.90 13.42
N LEU A 157 -5.17 13.87 12.59
CA LEU A 157 -4.49 12.66 12.13
C LEU A 157 -3.11 12.48 12.75
N LEU A 158 -2.67 13.39 13.64
CA LEU A 158 -1.37 13.22 14.29
C LEU A 158 -1.34 11.92 15.10
N PRO A 159 -0.24 11.13 14.99
CA PRO A 159 -0.04 10.03 15.90
C PRO A 159 0.10 10.57 17.34
N PRO A 160 -0.24 9.77 18.35
CA PRO A 160 0.02 10.14 19.73
C PRO A 160 1.51 10.45 19.88
N ARG A 161 1.83 11.50 20.64
CA ARG A 161 3.22 11.84 20.97
C ARG A 161 3.85 10.59 21.60
N ARG A 162 4.78 9.94 20.89
CA ARG A 162 5.49 8.79 21.46
C ARG A 162 6.14 9.26 22.77
N PRO A 163 5.95 8.61 23.92
CA PRO A 163 6.88 8.78 25.02
C PRO A 163 8.26 8.38 24.49
N MET A 164 9.29 9.16 24.78
CA MET A 164 10.67 8.81 24.44
C MET A 164 11.00 7.48 25.13
N VAL A 165 10.87 6.36 24.42
CA VAL A 165 11.40 5.08 24.90
C VAL A 165 12.91 5.26 24.89
N LYS A 166 13.48 5.53 26.06
CA LYS A 166 14.92 5.39 26.30
C LYS A 166 15.24 3.96 25.89
N LYS A 167 15.88 3.77 24.73
CA LYS A 167 16.50 2.49 24.39
C LYS A 167 17.48 2.19 25.52
N SER A 168 17.11 1.28 26.41
CA SER A 168 18.08 0.64 27.29
C SER A 168 19.12 0.03 26.35
N ARG A 169 20.33 0.56 26.42
CA ARG A 169 21.48 -0.05 25.75
C ARG A 169 21.63 -1.43 26.40
N GLY A 170 21.24 -2.47 25.68
CA GLY A 170 21.61 -3.84 26.06
C GLY A 170 23.13 -3.89 26.10
N THR A 171 23.66 -4.07 27.30
CA THR A 171 25.04 -4.49 27.51
C THR A 171 25.25 -5.84 26.83
N ARG A 172 26.32 -5.91 26.03
CA ARG A 172 26.85 -7.17 25.48
C ARG A 172 27.26 -8.12 26.58
#